data_AF-A0A1A7Z6J6-F1
#
_entry.id   AF-A0A1A7Z6J6-F1
#
_cell.length_a   1.000
_cell.length_b   1.000
_cell.length_c   1.000
_cell.angle_alpha   90.00
_cell.angle_beta   90.00
_cell.angle_gamma   90.00
#
_symmetry.space_group_name_H-M   'P 1'
#
loop_
_entity.id
_entity.type
_entity.pdbx_description
1 polymer ?
#
loop_
_entity_poly.entity_id
_entity_poly.type
_entity_poly.pdbx_seq_one_letter_code
_entity_poly.pdbx_strand_id
1 'polypeptide(L)'
;MWEVMSYGERPYWEMSNQDVILSIEEGYRLPAPMGCPVALHQLMLHCWQKERNHRPKFTDIVTFLDKLIRNPSSLLPLVEDLQSLPESPMEEMDYPMFISVGDWLDSIKMSQYKSNFMAAGFNTLDSVARMSIEDVRRTGVELIGHQRRIVSCIQTLQFQLLHEQEKGFHV
;
A
#
# COMPACT_ATOMS: atom_id res chain seq x y z
N MET A 1 3.82 6.79 16.18
CA MET A 1 3.72 5.48 15.47
C MET A 1 5.07 4.81 15.42
N TRP A 2 6.06 5.40 14.74
CA TRP A 2 7.41 4.81 14.64
C TRP A 2 8.02 4.50 16.00
N GLU A 3 8.05 5.47 16.93
CA GLU A 3 8.57 5.28 18.30
C GLU A 3 7.87 4.15 19.06
N VAL A 4 6.56 3.92 18.82
CA VAL A 4 5.83 2.83 19.48
C VAL A 4 6.28 1.49 18.93
N MET A 5 6.46 1.38 17.61
CA MET A 5 6.87 0.16 16.94
C MET A 5 8.36 -0.17 17.14
N SER A 6 9.20 0.84 17.38
CA SER A 6 10.61 0.67 17.75
C SER A 6 10.83 0.56 19.26
N TYR A 7 9.77 0.40 20.05
CA TYR A 7 9.86 0.29 21.52
C TYR A 7 10.61 1.45 22.20
N GLY A 8 10.48 2.66 21.66
CA GLY A 8 11.00 3.90 22.25
C GLY A 8 12.36 4.35 21.73
N GLU A 9 12.85 3.80 20.61
CA GLU A 9 14.05 4.34 19.96
C GLU A 9 13.89 5.82 19.58
N ARG A 10 15.00 6.55 19.62
CA ARG A 10 15.03 7.96 19.23
C ARG A 10 14.99 8.08 17.69
N PRO A 11 14.01 8.81 17.12
CA PRO A 11 13.99 9.08 15.68
C PRO A 11 15.26 9.81 15.21
N TYR A 12 15.82 9.36 14.09
CA TYR A 12 17.03 9.96 13.47
C TYR A 12 18.21 10.12 14.44
N TRP A 13 18.39 9.18 15.38
CA TRP A 13 19.37 9.32 16.46
C TRP A 13 20.82 9.47 15.99
N GLU A 14 21.16 8.97 14.80
CA GLU A 14 22.49 9.08 14.19
C GLU A 14 22.74 10.42 13.46
N MET A 15 21.73 11.30 13.38
CA MET A 15 21.79 12.51 12.57
C MET A 15 21.78 13.78 13.42
N SER A 16 22.47 14.83 12.94
CA SER A 16 22.33 16.17 13.50
C SER A 16 21.00 16.80 13.08
N ASN A 17 20.52 17.82 13.80
CA ASN A 17 19.28 18.52 13.42
C ASN A 17 19.32 19.08 11.99
N GLN A 18 20.50 19.52 11.52
CA GLN A 18 20.67 20.06 10.18
C GLN A 18 20.53 18.95 9.12
N ASP A 19 21.16 17.80 9.36
CA ASP A 19 21.08 16.65 8.44
C ASP A 19 19.66 16.10 8.38
N VAL A 20 18.95 16.05 9.51
CA VAL A 20 17.54 15.63 9.56
C VAL A 20 16.69 16.50 8.64
N ILE A 21 16.86 17.83 8.67
CA ILE A 21 16.11 18.74 7.81
C ILE A 21 16.40 18.43 6.34
N LEU A 22 17.68 18.35 5.97
CA LEU A 22 18.10 18.09 4.58
C LEU A 22 17.56 16.75 4.06
N SER A 23 17.73 15.68 4.83
CA SER A 23 17.26 14.36 4.43
C SER A 23 15.73 14.31 4.28
N ILE A 24 14.98 14.97 5.17
CA ILE A 24 13.52 15.04 5.03
C ILE A 24 13.12 15.80 3.75
N GLU A 25 13.81 16.89 3.41
CA GLU A 25 13.58 17.68 2.19
C GLU A 25 13.85 16.89 0.90
N GLU A 26 14.92 16.08 0.92
CA GLU A 26 15.32 15.16 -0.15
C GLU A 26 14.41 13.94 -0.28
N GLY A 27 13.53 13.70 0.71
CA GLY A 27 12.53 12.64 0.67
C GLY A 27 12.87 11.42 1.50
N TYR A 28 14.02 11.40 2.19
CA TYR A 28 14.36 10.35 3.13
C TYR A 28 13.32 10.26 4.26
N ARG A 29 12.96 9.04 4.63
CA ARG A 29 12.06 8.71 5.75
C ARG A 29 12.67 7.61 6.58
N LEU A 30 12.25 7.53 7.84
CA LEU A 30 12.74 6.49 8.74
C LEU A 30 12.40 5.10 8.17
N PRO A 31 13.32 4.14 8.26
CA PRO A 31 13.06 2.77 7.85
C PRO A 31 12.01 2.13 8.76
N ALA A 32 11.45 1.01 8.30
CA ALA A 32 10.57 0.20 9.14
C ALA A 32 11.34 -0.30 10.37
N PRO A 33 10.78 -0.19 11.59
CA PRO A 33 11.34 -0.85 12.76
C PRO A 33 11.35 -2.37 12.62
N MET A 34 12.18 -3.03 13.43
CA MET A 34 12.24 -4.50 13.46
C MET A 34 10.87 -5.12 13.78
N GLY A 35 10.49 -6.16 13.05
CA GLY A 35 9.20 -6.85 13.21
C GLY A 35 7.98 -5.96 12.93
N CYS A 36 8.15 -4.85 12.20
CA CYS A 36 7.04 -3.95 11.88
C CYS A 36 6.15 -4.56 10.78
N PRO A 37 4.83 -4.67 11.00
CA PRO A 37 3.87 -5.03 9.97
C PRO A 37 3.89 -4.04 8.80
N VAL A 38 3.83 -4.56 7.57
CA VAL A 38 3.83 -3.76 6.32
C VAL A 38 2.73 -2.70 6.37
N ALA A 39 1.52 -3.07 6.80
CA ALA A 39 0.38 -2.15 6.90
C ALA A 39 0.65 -0.93 7.81
N LEU A 40 1.39 -1.13 8.92
CA LEU A 40 1.71 -0.05 9.85
C LEU A 40 2.82 0.84 9.31
N HIS A 41 3.89 0.27 8.73
CA HIS A 41 4.95 1.06 8.11
C HIS A 41 4.41 1.91 6.96
N GLN A 42 3.55 1.33 6.13
CA GLN A 42 2.89 2.05 5.05
C GLN A 42 2.05 3.22 5.57
N LEU A 43 1.27 3.03 6.64
CA LEU A 43 0.54 4.15 7.26
C LEU A 43 1.49 5.26 7.75
N MET A 44 2.68 4.92 8.26
CA MET A 44 3.69 5.93 8.62
C MET A 44 4.15 6.72 7.39
N LEU A 45 4.47 6.06 6.28
CA LEU A 45 4.85 6.71 5.02
C LEU A 45 3.75 7.64 4.48
N HIS A 46 2.49 7.23 4.57
CA HIS A 46 1.34 8.08 4.20
C HIS A 46 1.22 9.31 5.11
N CYS A 47 1.49 9.15 6.40
CA CYS A 47 1.55 10.29 7.33
C CYS A 47 2.73 11.22 7.03
N TRP A 48 3.81 10.70 6.43
CA TRP A 48 5.03 11.44 6.11
C TRP A 48 5.12 11.96 4.67
N GLN A 49 4.00 11.96 3.92
CA GLN A 49 3.94 12.55 2.59
C GLN A 49 4.42 14.00 2.59
N LYS A 50 5.19 14.36 1.56
CA LYS A 50 5.79 15.69 1.43
C LYS A 50 4.70 16.76 1.38
N GLU A 51 3.71 16.59 0.51
CA GLU A 51 2.57 17.49 0.44
C GLU A 51 1.54 17.18 1.53
N ARG A 52 1.22 18.19 2.35
CA ARG A 52 0.33 18.03 3.51
C ARG A 52 -1.10 17.57 3.17
N ASN A 53 -1.56 17.83 1.95
CA ASN A 53 -2.89 17.48 1.46
C ASN A 53 -2.99 16.00 1.07
N HIS A 54 -1.88 15.31 0.85
CA HIS A 54 -1.85 13.86 0.60
C HIS A 54 -1.83 13.04 1.89
N ARG A 55 -1.61 13.68 3.05
CA ARG A 55 -1.61 13.01 4.35
C ARG A 55 -3.05 12.67 4.77
N PRO A 56 -3.28 11.47 5.35
CA PRO A 56 -4.61 11.07 5.81
C PRO A 56 -5.09 11.96 6.96
N LYS A 57 -6.41 12.12 7.09
CA LYS A 57 -6.99 12.77 8.27
C LYS A 57 -6.97 11.82 9.45
N PHE A 58 -7.04 12.35 10.67
CA PHE A 58 -7.12 11.52 11.87
C PHE A 58 -8.31 10.56 11.85
N THR A 59 -9.44 10.96 11.27
CA THR A 59 -10.60 10.08 11.07
C THR A 59 -10.26 8.85 10.21
N ASP A 60 -9.47 9.05 9.16
CA ASP A 60 -9.04 7.98 8.25
C ASP A 60 -8.04 7.05 8.96
N ILE A 61 -7.11 7.64 9.72
CA ILE A 61 -6.13 6.90 10.53
C ILE A 61 -6.84 6.00 11.55
N VAL A 62 -7.80 6.54 12.31
CA VAL A 62 -8.56 5.76 13.30
C VAL A 62 -9.34 4.64 12.61
N THR A 63 -10.01 4.94 11.49
CA THR A 63 -10.77 3.94 10.72
C THR A 63 -9.86 2.82 10.20
N PHE A 64 -8.66 3.18 9.72
CA PHE A 64 -7.68 2.21 9.26
C PHE A 64 -7.18 1.31 10.38
N LEU A 65 -6.80 1.89 11.52
CA LEU A 65 -6.34 1.13 12.68
C LEU A 65 -7.45 0.22 13.26
N ASP A 66 -8.71 0.69 13.30
CA ASP A 66 -9.85 -0.13 13.75
C ASP A 66 -10.05 -1.36 12.86
N LYS A 67 -9.87 -1.24 11.54
CA LYS A 67 -9.91 -2.39 10.62
C LYS A 67 -8.79 -3.40 10.91
N LEU A 68 -7.58 -2.93 11.18
CA LEU A 68 -6.46 -3.81 11.51
C LEU A 68 -6.69 -4.55 12.84
N ILE A 69 -7.23 -3.86 13.85
CA ILE A 69 -7.57 -4.47 15.15
C ILE A 69 -8.66 -5.54 15.00
N ARG A 70 -9.67 -5.30 14.15
CA ARG A 70 -10.75 -6.26 13.88
C ARG A 70 -10.30 -7.46 13.02
N ASN A 71 -9.22 -7.33 12.27
CA ASN A 71 -8.66 -8.39 11.45
C ASN A 71 -7.13 -8.50 11.67
N PRO A 72 -6.68 -9.13 12.77
CA PRO A 72 -5.27 -9.18 13.14
C PRO A 72 -4.39 -9.91 12.12
N SER A 73 -4.95 -10.78 11.27
CA SER A 73 -4.20 -11.45 10.19
C SER A 73 -3.58 -10.47 9.20
N SER A 74 -4.15 -9.27 9.06
CA SER A 74 -3.60 -8.19 8.22
C SER A 74 -2.28 -7.62 8.73
N LEU A 75 -1.89 -7.92 9.98
CA LEU A 75 -0.63 -7.52 10.59
C LEU A 75 0.49 -8.57 10.44
N LEU A 76 0.17 -9.77 9.92
CA LEU A 76 1.14 -10.85 9.77
C LEU A 76 2.25 -10.55 8.75
N PRO A 77 1.99 -9.87 7.61
CA PRO A 77 3.07 -9.54 6.67
C PRO A 77 4.03 -8.53 7.31
N LEU A 78 5.30 -8.93 7.49
CA LEU A 78 6.37 -8.07 8.02
C LEU A 78 7.20 -7.46 6.89
N VAL A 79 7.79 -6.29 7.13
CA VAL A 79 8.63 -5.60 6.14
C VAL A 79 9.92 -6.39 5.83
N GLU A 80 10.49 -7.06 6.83
CA GLU A 80 11.73 -7.86 6.70
C GLU A 80 11.55 -9.05 5.76
N ASP A 81 10.38 -9.72 5.79
CA ASP A 81 10.08 -10.90 4.95
C ASP A 81 10.04 -10.57 3.46
N LEU A 82 9.76 -9.31 3.12
CA LEU A 82 9.76 -8.81 1.74
C LEU A 82 11.16 -8.41 1.27
N GLN A 83 12.05 -8.05 2.20
CA GLN A 83 13.43 -7.62 1.91
C GLN A 83 14.41 -8.80 1.82
N SER A 84 14.07 -9.96 2.39
CA SER A 84 14.92 -11.17 2.41
C SER A 84 14.79 -12.09 1.18
N LEU A 85 14.03 -11.71 0.15
CA LEU A 85 13.95 -12.49 -1.09
C LEU A 85 15.30 -12.40 -1.85
N PRO A 86 15.89 -13.52 -2.30
CA PRO A 86 17.20 -13.50 -2.94
C PRO A 86 17.16 -12.65 -4.21
N GLU A 87 18.11 -11.72 -4.31
CA GLU A 87 18.35 -10.82 -5.44
C GLU A 87 18.63 -11.59 -6.73
N SER A 88 17.56 -12.03 -7.41
CA SER A 88 17.60 -12.24 -8.85
C SER A 88 17.64 -10.85 -9.51
N PRO A 89 18.41 -10.63 -10.57
CA PRO A 89 18.43 -9.37 -11.32
C PRO A 89 17.14 -9.27 -12.15
N MET A 90 16.01 -9.02 -11.48
CA MET A 90 14.81 -8.50 -12.11
C MET A 90 14.71 -7.03 -11.70
N GLU A 91 14.71 -6.19 -12.73
CA GLU A 91 14.45 -4.75 -12.73
C GLU A 91 13.55 -4.31 -11.57
N GLU A 92 14.00 -3.27 -10.85
CA GLU A 92 13.25 -2.50 -9.85
C GLU A 92 11.79 -2.92 -9.70
N MET A 93 11.55 -3.91 -8.85
CA MET A 93 10.21 -4.39 -8.55
C MET A 93 9.59 -3.44 -7.55
N ASP A 94 9.29 -2.24 -8.02
CA ASP A 94 8.52 -1.20 -7.36
C ASP A 94 7.07 -1.69 -7.29
N TYR A 95 6.83 -2.67 -6.40
CA TYR A 95 5.49 -3.16 -6.10
C TYR A 95 4.96 -2.41 -4.88
N PRO A 96 4.25 -1.28 -5.08
CA PRO A 96 3.45 -0.72 -4.02
C PRO A 96 2.38 -1.74 -3.66
N MET A 97 2.51 -2.33 -2.47
CA MET A 97 1.40 -2.97 -1.76
C MET A 97 0.29 -1.94 -1.64
N PHE A 98 -0.69 -1.99 -2.53
CA PHE A 98 -1.79 -1.04 -2.56
C PHE A 98 -2.62 -1.20 -1.28
N ILE A 99 -3.03 -0.09 -0.67
CA ILE A 99 -3.75 -0.12 0.61
C ILE A 99 -5.25 0.17 0.39
N SER A 100 -5.56 0.89 -0.68
CA SER A 100 -6.93 1.14 -1.11
C SER A 100 -7.10 0.98 -2.61
N VAL A 101 -8.34 0.77 -3.05
CA VAL A 101 -8.73 0.83 -4.47
C VAL A 101 -8.37 2.19 -5.08
N GLY A 102 -8.37 3.27 -4.26
CA GLY A 102 -7.93 4.59 -4.69
C GLY A 102 -6.46 4.62 -5.05
N ASP A 103 -5.59 4.13 -4.16
CA ASP A 103 -4.13 4.15 -4.38
C ASP A 103 -3.73 3.26 -5.57
N TRP A 104 -4.42 2.13 -5.75
CA TRP A 104 -4.26 1.29 -6.93
C TRP A 104 -4.70 1.98 -8.22
N LEU A 105 -5.85 2.65 -8.22
CA LEU A 105 -6.28 3.43 -9.39
C LEU A 105 -5.31 4.58 -9.68
N ASP A 106 -4.78 5.26 -8.66
CA ASP A 106 -3.82 6.34 -8.80
C ASP A 106 -2.52 5.84 -9.46
N SER A 107 -1.99 4.69 -9.04
CA SER A 107 -0.75 4.12 -9.60
C SER A 107 -0.86 3.75 -11.07
N ILE A 108 -2.04 3.31 -11.52
CA ILE A 108 -2.30 2.99 -12.93
C ILE A 108 -2.84 4.20 -13.71
N LYS A 109 -2.82 5.41 -13.12
CA LYS A 109 -3.31 6.66 -13.71
C LYS A 109 -4.79 6.60 -14.12
N MET A 110 -5.60 5.99 -13.27
CA MET A 110 -7.04 5.77 -13.42
C MET A 110 -7.84 6.32 -12.23
N SER A 111 -7.26 7.26 -11.48
CA SER A 111 -7.85 7.91 -10.29
C SER A 111 -9.25 8.46 -10.53
N GLN A 112 -9.55 8.92 -11.75
CA GLN A 112 -10.85 9.46 -12.15
C GLN A 112 -11.99 8.46 -11.99
N TYR A 113 -11.72 7.15 -12.00
CA TYR A 113 -12.73 6.10 -11.82
C TYR A 113 -12.94 5.70 -10.36
N LYS A 114 -12.29 6.37 -9.39
CA LYS A 114 -12.42 6.02 -7.98
C LYS A 114 -13.88 6.04 -7.51
N SER A 115 -14.64 7.07 -7.86
CA SER A 115 -16.06 7.17 -7.48
C SER A 115 -16.92 6.06 -8.11
N ASN A 116 -16.64 5.71 -9.36
CA ASN A 116 -17.29 4.64 -10.10
C ASN A 116 -17.12 3.27 -9.43
N PHE A 117 -15.88 2.91 -9.07
CA PHE A 117 -15.58 1.64 -8.41
C PHE A 117 -16.25 1.55 -7.04
N MET A 118 -16.18 2.63 -6.26
CA MET A 118 -16.82 2.70 -4.94
C MET A 118 -18.35 2.58 -5.04
N ALA A 119 -18.98 3.27 -6.00
CA ALA A 119 -20.42 3.22 -6.23
C ALA A 119 -20.91 1.84 -6.71
N ALA A 120 -20.07 1.14 -7.47
CA ALA A 120 -20.34 -0.24 -7.92
C ALA A 120 -20.05 -1.30 -6.84
N GLY A 121 -19.60 -0.90 -5.64
CA GLY A 121 -19.33 -1.80 -4.52
C GLY A 121 -17.93 -2.41 -4.49
N PHE A 122 -17.03 -2.02 -5.41
CA PHE A 122 -15.63 -2.44 -5.44
C PHE A 122 -14.79 -1.56 -4.51
N ASN A 123 -14.94 -1.78 -3.21
CA ASN A 123 -14.34 -0.97 -2.15
C ASN A 123 -13.07 -1.59 -1.53
N THR A 124 -12.68 -2.79 -1.96
CA THR A 124 -11.48 -3.49 -1.51
C THR A 124 -10.66 -4.00 -2.69
N LEU A 125 -9.33 -4.10 -2.53
CA LEU A 125 -8.45 -4.65 -3.56
C LEU A 125 -8.76 -6.11 -3.88
N ASP A 126 -9.19 -6.86 -2.88
CA ASP A 126 -9.67 -8.23 -3.02
C ASP A 126 -10.93 -8.31 -3.91
N SER A 127 -11.89 -7.38 -3.75
CA SER A 127 -13.04 -7.28 -4.66
C SER A 127 -12.66 -6.89 -6.09
N VAL A 128 -11.66 -6.01 -6.24
CA VAL A 128 -11.13 -5.57 -7.53
C VAL A 128 -10.37 -6.69 -8.22
N ALA A 129 -9.58 -7.45 -7.47
CA ALA A 129 -8.81 -8.57 -7.97
C ALA A 129 -9.72 -9.65 -8.56
N ARG A 130 -10.97 -9.79 -8.11
CA ARG A 130 -11.92 -10.76 -8.70
C ARG A 130 -12.76 -10.22 -9.86
N MET A 131 -12.57 -8.96 -10.27
CA MET A 131 -13.36 -8.35 -11.34
C MET A 131 -13.08 -8.99 -12.70
N SER A 132 -14.14 -9.22 -13.45
CA SER A 132 -14.07 -9.53 -14.88
C SER A 132 -14.01 -8.27 -15.74
N ILE A 133 -13.70 -8.43 -17.03
CA ILE A 133 -13.79 -7.33 -18.01
C ILE A 133 -15.21 -6.73 -18.08
N GLU A 134 -16.24 -7.56 -17.89
CA GLU A 134 -17.63 -7.12 -17.91
C GLU A 134 -17.95 -6.26 -16.67
N ASP A 135 -17.39 -6.59 -15.51
CA ASP A 135 -17.53 -5.78 -14.29
C ASP A 135 -16.87 -4.40 -14.47
N VAL A 136 -15.66 -4.37 -15.06
CA VAL A 136 -14.99 -3.10 -15.39
C VAL A 136 -15.85 -2.24 -16.33
N ARG A 137 -16.50 -2.83 -17.34
CA ARG A 137 -17.42 -2.09 -18.21
C ARG A 137 -18.63 -1.55 -17.44
N ARG A 138 -19.21 -2.36 -16.54
CA ARG A 138 -20.37 -1.97 -15.72
C ARG A 138 -20.08 -0.88 -14.71
N THR A 139 -18.83 -0.72 -14.26
CA THR A 139 -18.44 0.43 -13.44
C THR A 139 -18.49 1.77 -14.20
N GLY A 140 -18.64 1.77 -15.52
CA GLY A 140 -18.72 2.99 -16.33
C GLY A 140 -17.38 3.42 -16.94
N VAL A 141 -16.41 2.51 -17.02
CA VAL A 141 -15.18 2.73 -17.79
C VAL A 141 -15.48 2.50 -19.27
N GLU A 142 -15.84 3.54 -20.02
CA GLU A 142 -16.25 3.41 -21.44
C GLU A 142 -15.07 3.28 -22.42
N LEU A 143 -13.94 3.93 -22.12
CA LEU A 143 -12.78 3.96 -23.01
C LEU A 143 -12.09 2.59 -23.05
N ILE A 144 -12.03 1.98 -24.23
CA ILE A 144 -11.42 0.65 -24.46
C ILE A 144 -9.96 0.59 -23.97
N GLY A 145 -9.19 1.67 -24.17
CA GLY A 145 -7.81 1.75 -23.69
C GLY A 145 -7.71 1.67 -22.16
N HIS A 146 -8.64 2.31 -21.45
CA HIS A 146 -8.69 2.28 -19.99
C HIS A 146 -9.16 0.91 -19.49
N GLN A 147 -10.18 0.32 -20.12
CA GLN A 147 -10.62 -1.04 -19.81
C GLN A 147 -9.45 -2.03 -19.90
N ARG A 148 -8.69 -2.00 -21.00
CA ARG A 148 -7.52 -2.87 -21.21
C ARG A 148 -6.45 -2.68 -20.14
N ARG A 149 -6.12 -1.43 -19.82
CA ARG A 149 -5.12 -1.13 -18.78
C ARG A 149 -5.55 -1.64 -17.40
N ILE A 150 -6.79 -1.34 -17.00
CA ILE A 150 -7.35 -1.75 -15.72
C ILE A 150 -7.37 -3.28 -15.61
N VAL A 151 -7.85 -3.99 -16.64
CA VAL A 151 -7.88 -5.46 -16.65
C VAL A 151 -6.49 -6.07 -16.61
N SER A 152 -5.52 -5.52 -17.35
CA SER A 152 -4.14 -5.97 -17.29
C SER A 152 -3.56 -5.83 -15.87
N CYS A 153 -3.84 -4.72 -15.18
CA CYS A 153 -3.35 -4.49 -13.82
C CYS A 153 -4.12 -5.31 -12.76
N ILE A 154 -5.38 -5.70 -13.02
CA ILE A 154 -6.12 -6.66 -12.19
C ILE A 154 -5.43 -8.04 -12.21
N GLN A 155 -4.92 -8.49 -13.36
CA GLN A 155 -4.19 -9.76 -13.45
C GLN A 155 -2.91 -9.74 -12.62
N THR A 156 -2.18 -8.62 -12.61
CA THR A 156 -1.02 -8.42 -11.74
C THR A 156 -1.42 -8.47 -10.26
N LEU A 157 -2.52 -7.81 -9.89
CA LEU A 157 -3.06 -7.80 -8.52
C LEU A 157 -3.50 -9.20 -8.05
N GLN A 158 -4.14 -9.99 -8.94
CA GLN A 158 -4.50 -11.38 -8.67
C GLN A 158 -3.27 -12.25 -8.38
N PHE A 159 -2.21 -12.10 -9.20
CA PHE A 159 -0.99 -12.86 -9.04
C PHE A 159 -0.30 -12.58 -7.70
N GLN A 160 -0.29 -11.32 -7.26
CA GLN A 160 0.24 -10.92 -5.96
C GLN A 160 -0.54 -11.55 -4.80
N LEU A 161 -1.87 -11.45 -4.83
CA LEU A 161 -2.73 -12.00 -3.77
C LEU A 161 -2.70 -13.54 -3.71
N LEU A 162 -2.54 -14.21 -4.85
CA LEU A 162 -2.39 -15.67 -4.90
C LEU A 162 -1.03 -16.12 -4.33
N HIS A 163 0.05 -15.39 -4.62
CA HIS A 163 1.38 -15.66 -4.04
C HIS A 163 1.40 -15.50 -2.51
N GLU A 164 0.61 -14.57 -1.96
CA GLU A 164 0.45 -14.43 -0.51
C GLU A 164 -0.30 -15.61 0.12
N GLN A 165 -1.28 -16.21 -0.58
CA GLN A 165 -2.00 -17.39 -0.09
C GLN A 165 -1.17 -18.68 -0.12
N GLU A 166 -0.34 -18.89 -1.16
CA GLU A 166 0.47 -20.11 -1.28
C GLU A 166 1.65 -20.15 -0.29
N LYS A 167 2.21 -18.99 0.09
CA LYS A 167 3.24 -18.91 1.13
C LYS A 167 2.70 -19.13 2.56
N GLY A 168 1.39 -19.09 2.76
CA GLY A 168 0.73 -19.35 4.05
C GLY A 168 0.59 -20.84 4.42
N PHE A 169 1.08 -21.78 3.58
CA PHE A 169 0.89 -23.22 3.78
C PHE A 169 2.16 -24.05 4.02
N HIS A 170 3.32 -23.41 4.20
CA HIS A 170 4.52 -24.13 4.63
C HIS A 170 4.89 -23.75 6.06
N VAL A 171 4.34 -24.58 6.97
CA VAL A 171 4.69 -24.71 8.40
C VAL A 171 6.18 -24.99 8.57
#